data_AF-Q6XUH3-F1
#
_entry.id   AF-Q6XUH3-F1
#
_cell.length_a   1.000
_cell.length_b   1.000
_cell.length_c   1.000
_cell.angle_alpha   90.00
_cell.angle_beta   90.00
_cell.angle_gamma   90.00
#
_symmetry.space_group_name_H-M   'P 1'
#
loop_
_entity.id
_entity.type
_entity.pdbx_description
1 polymer ?
#
loop_
_entity_poly.entity_id
_entity_poly.type
_entity_poly.pdbx_seq_one_letter_code
_entity_poly.pdbx_strand_id
1 'polypeptide(L)'
;GATKNGVPQETAEGLFEQMVKFAEYCLSYNTEVLTVEYGPLPIGKIVDEQIHCRVYSVDENGFVYTQAIAQWHDRGYQEIFAYELADGSVIRATKDHQFMTEDGQMFPIDEIWEKGLDLKKLPTVQDLPAAVGYTVS
;
A
#
# COMPACT_ATOMS: atom_id res chain seq x y z
N GLY A 1 32.71 -3.72 -4.12
CA GLY A 1 31.30 -4.16 -4.07
C GLY A 1 31.20 -5.42 -3.26
N ALA A 2 30.05 -5.70 -2.62
CA ALA A 2 29.87 -6.83 -1.70
C ALA A 2 30.30 -8.19 -2.26
N THR A 3 30.12 -8.41 -3.57
CA THR A 3 30.62 -9.60 -4.30
C THR A 3 32.14 -9.72 -4.33
N LYS A 4 32.88 -8.60 -4.40
CA LYS A 4 34.35 -8.58 -4.27
C LYS A 4 34.83 -8.92 -2.86
N ASN A 5 33.93 -8.91 -1.86
CA ASN A 5 34.21 -9.24 -0.47
C ASN A 5 33.61 -10.60 -0.06
N GLY A 6 33.25 -11.46 -1.03
CA GLY A 6 32.83 -12.84 -0.77
C GLY A 6 31.33 -13.04 -0.50
N VAL A 7 30.49 -12.01 -0.66
CA VAL A 7 29.02 -12.19 -0.62
C VAL A 7 28.56 -12.84 -1.93
N PRO A 8 27.78 -13.93 -1.90
CA PRO A 8 27.19 -14.53 -3.10
C PRO A 8 26.43 -13.48 -3.92
N GLN A 9 26.57 -13.53 -5.25
CA GLN A 9 25.99 -12.53 -6.15
C GLN A 9 24.47 -12.42 -5.98
N GLU A 10 23.77 -13.55 -5.92
CA GLU A 10 22.32 -13.62 -5.68
C GLU A 10 21.91 -12.92 -4.36
N THR A 11 22.71 -13.09 -3.30
CA THR A 11 22.47 -12.40 -2.02
C THR A 11 22.72 -10.89 -2.12
N ALA A 12 23.76 -10.48 -2.85
CA ALA A 12 24.05 -9.07 -3.06
C ALA A 12 23.00 -8.38 -3.93
N GLU A 13 22.48 -9.07 -4.96
CA GLU A 13 21.40 -8.60 -5.82
C GLU A 13 20.08 -8.52 -5.05
N GLY A 14 19.73 -9.54 -4.26
CA GLY A 14 18.54 -9.50 -3.40
C GLY A 14 18.56 -8.38 -2.36
N LEU A 15 19.73 -8.11 -1.75
CA LEU A 15 19.90 -6.97 -0.85
C LEU A 15 19.81 -5.63 -1.58
N PHE A 16 20.36 -5.54 -2.79
CA PHE A 16 20.27 -4.33 -3.61
C PHE A 16 18.83 -4.05 -4.05
N GLU A 17 18.09 -5.06 -4.50
CA GLU A 17 16.66 -4.93 -4.80
C GLU A 17 15.86 -4.48 -3.59
N GLN A 18 16.15 -5.03 -2.41
CA GLN A 18 15.56 -4.56 -1.16
C GLN A 18 15.90 -3.09 -0.91
N MET A 19 17.17 -2.68 -1.06
CA MET A 19 17.60 -1.30 -0.90
C MET A 19 16.94 -0.34 -1.89
N VAL A 20 16.76 -0.74 -3.15
CA VAL A 20 16.04 0.03 -4.19
C VAL A 20 14.56 0.15 -3.81
N LYS A 21 13.93 -0.95 -3.39
CA LYS A 21 12.56 -0.94 -2.87
C LYS A 21 12.40 -0.06 -1.63
N PHE A 22 13.45 0.08 -0.82
CA PHE A 22 13.46 1.02 0.30
C PHE A 22 13.72 2.47 -0.12
N ALA A 23 14.24 2.75 -1.31
CA ALA A 23 14.67 4.10 -1.66
C ALA A 23 13.62 4.91 -2.45
N GLU A 24 12.74 4.27 -3.23
CA GLU A 24 12.12 5.00 -4.35
C GLU A 24 10.59 5.17 -4.34
N TYR A 25 9.79 4.31 -3.68
CA TYR A 25 8.33 4.45 -3.78
C TYR A 25 7.61 4.96 -2.53
N CYS A 26 6.76 5.99 -2.69
CA CYS A 26 6.09 6.68 -1.59
C CYS A 26 4.63 7.10 -1.90
N LEU A 27 3.86 7.30 -0.84
CA LEU A 27 2.53 7.93 -0.88
C LEU A 27 2.64 9.39 -0.45
N SER A 28 1.72 10.24 -0.91
CA SER A 28 1.63 11.62 -0.42
C SER A 28 1.29 11.67 1.07
N TYR A 29 1.72 12.74 1.76
CA TYR A 29 1.48 12.93 3.20
C TYR A 29 0.01 12.73 3.61
N ASN A 30 -0.90 13.28 2.82
CA ASN A 30 -2.34 13.29 3.11
C ASN A 30 -3.07 12.01 2.65
N THR A 31 -2.36 11.05 2.06
CA THR A 31 -2.97 9.77 1.69
C THR A 31 -3.46 9.07 2.95
N GLU A 32 -4.76 8.85 3.04
CA GLU A 32 -5.37 8.21 4.21
C GLU A 32 -5.17 6.70 4.18
N VAL A 33 -4.68 6.16 5.29
CA VAL A 33 -4.58 4.71 5.55
C VAL A 33 -5.65 4.34 6.56
N LEU A 34 -6.40 3.29 6.25
CA LEU A 34 -7.41 2.77 7.18
C LEU A 34 -6.72 2.01 8.32
N THR A 35 -6.77 2.58 9.53
CA THR A 35 -6.27 1.97 10.76
C THR A 35 -7.41 1.35 11.57
N VAL A 36 -7.11 0.31 12.35
CA VAL A 36 -8.11 -0.38 13.19
C VAL A 36 -8.54 0.50 14.36
N GLU A 37 -7.59 1.16 15.01
CA GLU A 37 -7.81 1.89 16.26
C GLU A 37 -8.41 3.28 16.04
N TYR A 38 -8.07 3.94 14.92
CA TYR A 38 -8.35 5.36 14.71
C TYR A 38 -9.12 5.66 13.42
N GLY A 39 -9.47 4.63 12.63
CA GLY A 39 -10.08 4.82 11.32
C GLY A 39 -9.08 5.38 10.30
N PRO A 40 -9.54 6.12 9.27
CA PRO A 40 -8.67 6.77 8.30
C PRO A 40 -7.74 7.78 8.98
N LEU A 41 -6.44 7.65 8.76
CA LEU A 41 -5.43 8.61 9.19
C LEU A 41 -4.46 8.93 8.04
N PRO A 42 -4.05 10.20 7.86
CA PRO A 42 -2.99 10.55 6.93
C PRO A 42 -1.70 9.78 7.22
N ILE A 43 -1.12 9.12 6.22
CA ILE A 43 0.10 8.34 6.38
C ILE A 43 1.27 9.19 6.87
N GLY A 44 1.34 10.46 6.45
CA GLY A 44 2.34 11.40 6.93
C GLY A 44 2.28 11.61 8.44
N LYS A 45 1.07 11.74 8.99
CA LYS A 45 0.87 11.84 10.45
C LYS A 45 1.27 10.54 11.17
N ILE A 46 0.89 9.39 10.60
CA ILE A 46 1.27 8.08 11.14
C ILE A 46 2.80 7.97 11.25
N VAL A 47 3.52 8.42 10.22
CA VAL A 47 4.99 8.41 10.16
C VAL A 47 5.63 9.42 11.11
N ASP A 48 5.20 10.68 11.07
CA ASP A 48 5.78 11.77 11.88
C ASP A 48 5.67 11.50 13.39
N GLU A 49 4.51 11.02 13.83
CA GLU A 49 4.21 10.77 15.24
C GLU A 49 4.56 9.32 15.66
N GLN A 50 5.04 8.49 14.73
CA GLN A 50 5.30 7.06 14.92
C GLN A 50 4.12 6.34 15.59
N ILE A 51 2.91 6.57 15.07
CA ILE A 51 1.68 6.08 15.66
C ILE A 51 1.65 4.56 15.60
N HIS A 52 1.67 3.92 16.77
CA HIS A 52 1.41 2.50 16.92
C HIS A 52 -0.07 2.21 16.64
N CYS A 53 -0.33 1.59 15.50
CA CYS A 53 -1.65 1.16 15.08
C CYS A 53 -1.55 -0.12 14.23
N ARG A 54 -2.71 -0.72 13.96
CA ARG A 54 -2.86 -1.85 13.05
C ARG A 54 -3.51 -1.39 11.76
N VAL A 55 -3.04 -1.95 10.65
CA VAL A 55 -3.58 -1.70 9.31
C VAL A 55 -4.21 -2.97 8.74
N TYR A 56 -5.08 -2.81 7.75
CA TYR A 56 -5.64 -3.92 6.99
C TYR A 56 -4.69 -4.36 5.88
N SER A 57 -4.59 -5.67 5.66
CA SER A 57 -3.74 -6.27 4.64
C SER A 57 -4.43 -7.47 4.02
N VAL A 58 -4.03 -7.82 2.81
CA VAL A 58 -4.62 -8.92 2.04
C VAL A 58 -3.52 -9.94 1.77
N ASP A 59 -3.78 -11.22 2.04
CA ASP A 59 -2.86 -12.31 1.69
C ASP A 59 -3.02 -12.77 0.23
N GLU A 60 -2.18 -13.71 -0.19
CA GLU A 60 -2.21 -14.29 -1.55
C GLU A 60 -3.53 -15.00 -1.91
N ASN A 61 -4.31 -15.42 -0.90
CA ASN A 61 -5.60 -16.07 -1.08
C ASN A 61 -6.76 -15.06 -1.06
N GLY A 62 -6.47 -13.77 -0.87
CA GLY A 62 -7.46 -12.70 -0.77
C GLY A 62 -8.06 -12.52 0.62
N PHE A 63 -7.55 -13.17 1.66
CA PHE A 63 -8.04 -12.99 3.03
C PHE A 63 -7.54 -11.67 3.61
N VAL A 64 -8.48 -10.88 4.12
CA VAL A 64 -8.19 -9.64 4.82
C VAL A 64 -7.85 -9.94 6.28
N TYR A 65 -6.71 -9.46 6.75
CA TYR A 65 -6.27 -9.56 8.14
C TYR A 65 -5.69 -8.22 8.62
N THR A 66 -5.44 -8.11 9.93
CA THR A 66 -4.81 -6.92 10.51
C THR A 66 -3.41 -7.22 10.99
N GLN A 67 -2.50 -6.27 10.81
CA GLN A 67 -1.13 -6.35 11.33
C GLN A 67 -0.68 -5.01 11.88
N ALA A 68 0.17 -5.05 12.91
CA ALA A 68 0.76 -3.84 13.49
C ALA A 68 1.80 -3.25 12.52
N ILE A 69 1.87 -1.92 12.45
CA ILE A 69 2.97 -1.24 11.74
C ILE A 69 4.29 -1.59 12.44
N ALA A 70 5.25 -2.09 11.67
CA ALA A 70 6.57 -2.46 12.18
C ALA A 70 7.60 -1.33 12.09
N GLN A 71 7.45 -0.44 11.10
CA GLN A 71 8.42 0.60 10.76
C GLN A 71 7.72 1.83 10.15
N TRP A 72 8.30 3.00 10.39
CA TRP A 72 7.85 4.29 9.85
C TRP A 72 8.99 4.90 9.07
N HIS A 73 8.74 5.28 7.81
CA HIS A 73 9.78 5.76 6.90
C HIS A 73 9.39 7.13 6.35
N ASP A 74 10.16 8.16 6.72
CA ASP A 74 10.20 9.41 5.96
C ASP A 74 11.18 9.23 4.79
N ARG A 75 10.72 9.56 3.59
CA ARG A 75 11.43 9.37 2.33
C ARG A 75 11.78 10.68 1.64
N GLY A 76 11.66 11.79 2.37
CA GLY A 76 11.98 13.13 1.90
C GLY A 76 11.05 13.61 0.80
N TYR A 77 11.51 14.63 0.08
CA TYR A 77 10.75 15.23 -1.00
C TYR A 77 10.96 14.48 -2.31
N GLN A 78 9.85 14.04 -2.91
CA GLN A 78 9.82 13.35 -4.20
C GLN A 78 8.70 13.92 -5.07
N GLU A 79 8.78 13.68 -6.38
CA GLU A 79 7.71 14.05 -7.30
C GLU A 79 6.48 13.16 -7.07
N ILE A 80 5.32 13.79 -6.88
CA ILE A 80 4.05 13.11 -6.63
C ILE A 80 3.11 13.38 -7.81
N PHE A 81 2.51 12.30 -8.32
CA PHE A 81 1.50 12.33 -9.36
C PHE A 81 0.12 12.11 -8.75
N ALA A 82 -0.91 12.66 -9.39
CA ALA A 82 -2.30 12.49 -9.00
C ALA A 82 -3.03 11.68 -10.08
N TYR A 83 -3.54 10.51 -9.68
CA TYR A 83 -4.28 9.58 -10.54
C TYR A 83 -5.75 9.63 -10.13
N GLU A 84 -6.60 10.20 -10.98
CA GLU A 84 -8.05 10.28 -10.77
C GLU A 84 -8.71 8.99 -11.27
N LEU A 85 -9.37 8.27 -10.36
CA LEU A 85 -10.05 7.02 -10.68
C LEU A 85 -11.46 7.28 -11.24
N ALA A 86 -12.06 6.26 -11.85
CA ALA A 86 -13.38 6.37 -12.48
C ALA A 86 -14.51 6.76 -11.49
N ASP A 87 -14.33 6.55 -10.19
CA ASP A 87 -15.27 6.96 -9.14
C ASP A 87 -15.01 8.39 -8.61
N GLY A 88 -14.06 9.11 -9.20
CA GLY A 88 -13.66 10.47 -8.80
C GLY A 88 -12.72 10.52 -7.60
N SER A 89 -12.36 9.38 -7.00
CA SER A 89 -11.30 9.35 -5.98
C SER A 89 -9.93 9.58 -6.61
N VAL A 90 -8.96 10.04 -5.81
CA VAL A 90 -7.63 10.40 -6.30
C VAL A 90 -6.55 9.71 -5.48
N ILE A 91 -5.65 9.00 -6.17
CA ILE A 91 -4.43 8.45 -5.58
C ILE A 91 -3.28 9.41 -5.82
N ARG A 92 -2.55 9.76 -4.77
CA ARG A 92 -1.37 10.62 -4.83
C ARG A 92 -0.13 9.86 -4.36
N ALA A 93 0.73 9.50 -5.30
CA ALA A 93 1.90 8.66 -5.07
C ALA A 93 3.03 8.97 -6.05
N THR A 94 4.22 8.41 -5.79
CA THR A 94 5.27 8.30 -6.81
C THR A 94 4.85 7.30 -7.89
N LYS A 95 5.38 7.44 -9.11
CA LYS A 95 4.99 6.62 -10.28
C LYS A 95 5.19 5.12 -10.07
N ASP A 96 6.24 4.78 -9.34
CA ASP A 96 6.71 3.43 -9.06
C ASP A 96 6.00 2.77 -7.88
N HIS A 97 5.14 3.49 -7.15
CA HIS A 97 4.40 2.92 -6.02
C HIS A 97 3.48 1.81 -6.49
N GLN A 98 3.70 0.61 -5.95
CA GLN A 98 2.96 -0.56 -6.40
C GLN A 98 1.57 -0.60 -5.76
N PHE A 99 0.56 -0.83 -6.60
CA PHE A 99 -0.80 -1.10 -6.16
C PHE A 99 -1.24 -2.46 -6.69
N MET A 100 -2.24 -3.04 -6.01
CA MET A 100 -2.81 -4.33 -6.39
C MET A 100 -3.90 -4.14 -7.43
N THR A 101 -3.82 -4.87 -8.54
CA THR A 101 -4.88 -4.98 -9.55
C THR A 101 -5.94 -6.00 -9.14
N GLU A 102 -7.11 -5.99 -9.78
CA GLU A 102 -8.23 -6.90 -9.43
C GLU A 102 -7.85 -8.39 -9.42
N ASP A 103 -6.95 -8.79 -10.32
CA ASP A 103 -6.40 -10.14 -10.44
C ASP A 103 -5.34 -10.50 -9.37
N GLY A 104 -5.04 -9.58 -8.45
CA GLY A 104 -4.12 -9.77 -7.33
C GLY A 104 -2.65 -9.53 -7.68
N GLN A 105 -2.33 -9.05 -8.89
CA GLN A 105 -0.97 -8.68 -9.27
C GLN A 105 -0.58 -7.30 -8.72
N MET A 106 0.71 -7.08 -8.50
CA MET A 106 1.24 -5.80 -8.00
C MET A 106 2.04 -5.11 -9.11
N PHE A 107 1.60 -3.93 -9.53
CA PHE A 107 2.26 -3.12 -10.56
C PHE A 107 2.44 -1.68 -10.08
N PRO A 108 3.45 -0.94 -10.57
CA PRO A 108 3.53 0.52 -10.43
C PRO A 108 2.22 1.20 -10.83
N ILE A 109 1.76 2.20 -10.07
CA ILE A 109 0.52 2.93 -10.36
C ILE A 109 0.54 3.58 -11.75
N ASP A 110 1.71 4.06 -12.20
CA ASP A 110 1.87 4.64 -13.53
C ASP A 110 1.66 3.60 -14.64
N GLU A 111 2.11 2.36 -14.42
CA GLU A 111 1.91 1.26 -15.36
C GLU A 111 0.44 0.79 -15.38
N ILE A 112 -0.21 0.72 -14.22
CA ILE A 112 -1.65 0.44 -14.09
C ILE A 112 -2.45 1.48 -14.88
N TRP A 113 -2.10 2.75 -14.72
CA TRP A 113 -2.73 3.87 -15.42
C TRP A 113 -2.54 3.79 -16.94
N GLU A 114 -1.30 3.63 -17.41
CA GLU A 114 -0.98 3.57 -18.85
C GLU A 114 -1.65 2.38 -19.54
N LYS A 115 -1.80 1.25 -18.84
CA LYS A 115 -2.45 0.04 -19.35
C LYS A 115 -3.97 0.03 -19.17
N GLY A 116 -4.53 0.96 -18.40
CA GLY A 116 -5.96 0.98 -18.07
C GLY A 116 -6.41 -0.24 -17.28
N LEU A 117 -5.59 -0.69 -16.33
CA LEU A 117 -5.92 -1.83 -15.45
C LEU A 117 -6.75 -1.36 -14.24
N ASP A 118 -7.64 -2.23 -13.77
CA ASP A 118 -8.47 -1.96 -12.60
C ASP A 118 -7.76 -2.29 -11.28
N LEU A 119 -7.89 -1.40 -10.30
CA LEU A 119 -7.37 -1.57 -8.94
C LEU A 119 -8.27 -2.48 -8.13
N LYS A 120 -7.66 -3.35 -7.30
CA LYS A 120 -8.40 -4.16 -6.34
C LYS A 120 -9.12 -3.26 -5.33
N LYS A 121 -10.45 -3.34 -5.33
CA LYS A 121 -11.29 -2.71 -4.30
C LYS A 121 -11.66 -3.74 -3.25
N LEU A 122 -11.58 -3.35 -1.98
CA LEU A 122 -12.14 -4.13 -0.88
C LEU A 122 -13.61 -3.73 -0.69
N PRO A 123 -14.51 -4.70 -0.48
CA PRO A 123 -15.91 -4.40 -0.23
C PRO A 123 -16.03 -3.53 1.02
N THR A 124 -16.77 -2.44 0.89
CA THR A 124 -17.17 -1.61 2.02
C THR A 124 -18.43 -2.19 2.65
N VAL A 125 -18.76 -1.76 3.88
CA VAL A 125 -20.00 -2.19 4.56
C VAL A 125 -21.25 -1.86 3.74
N GLN A 126 -21.17 -0.88 2.83
CA GLN A 126 -22.25 -0.48 1.92
C GLN A 126 -22.43 -1.45 0.75
N ASP A 127 -21.41 -2.24 0.43
CA ASP A 127 -21.42 -3.26 -0.63
C ASP A 127 -21.94 -4.61 -0.13
N LEU A 128 -22.09 -4.76 1.19
CA LEU A 128 -22.70 -5.94 1.79
C LEU A 128 -24.22 -5.83 1.69
N PRO A 129 -24.93 -6.87 1.20
CA PRO A 129 -26.39 -6.87 1.25
C PRO A 129 -26.83 -6.64 2.70
N ALA A 130 -27.79 -5.73 2.89
CA ALA A 130 -28.36 -5.43 4.21
C ALA A 130 -28.66 -6.76 4.92
N ALA A 131 -27.98 -7.00 6.05
CA ALA A 131 -28.04 -8.26 6.75
C ALA A 131 -29.51 -8.67 6.92
N VAL A 132 -29.88 -9.81 6.33
CA VAL A 132 -31.18 -10.44 6.58
C VAL A 132 -31.20 -10.71 8.08
N GLY A 133 -32.10 -10.01 8.77
CA GLY A 133 -32.10 -9.91 10.23
C GLY A 133 -32.04 -11.27 10.91
N TYR A 134 -30.97 -11.51 11.65
CA TYR A 134 -31.00 -12.48 12.74
C TYR A 134 -31.51 -11.75 13.98
N THR A 135 -32.82 -11.83 14.22
CA THR A 135 -33.38 -11.65 15.56
C THR A 135 -32.80 -12.75 16.45
N VAL A 136 -32.00 -12.36 17.43
CA VAL A 136 -31.65 -13.24 18.54
C VAL A 136 -32.84 -13.23 19.50
N SER A 137 -33.49 -14.39 19.64
CA SER A 137 -34.51 -14.67 20.66
C SER A 137 -33.90 -14.78 22.05
#